data_AF-A0A536XN36-F1
#
_entry.id   AF-A0A536XN36-F1
#
_cell.length_a   1.000
_cell.length_b   1.000
_cell.length_c   1.000
_cell.angle_alpha   90.00
_cell.angle_beta   90.00
_cell.angle_gamma   90.00
#
_symmetry.space_group_name_H-M   'P 1'
#
loop_
_entity.id
_entity.type
_entity.pdbx_description
1 polymer ?
#
loop_
_entity_poly.entity_id
_entity_poly.type
_entity_poly.pdbx_seq_one_letter_code
_entity_poly.pdbx_strand_id
1 'polypeptide(L)'
;MTVKDLWGLIKAAASGWVDDYAQSMGAALAYYTMFSIAPLLLIVISIAGLVFGDQAARGEIFSQLEGMLGAPGALAVQGLLESVRKPTESVTATVFGVVLLLIGATSVFGELQDALDRIWRAPARAGQSGLLGLIRARLLSFGMILGIGFLLMVSLVASAAFAALRKWWRPVLGDWAAAASIIELGSSFLVITVVFAMIYKTIPRVRIAWKDVWIGAAATSLLFTVGKFLIGVYIGRSGIASGFGAAASLVVVLVWVYYSAQIFLLGAEFTWAYAHKFGSRRNLASENPSTVLPPATSFPTSTKVPRDQ
;
A
#
# COMPACT_ATOMS: atom_id res chain seq x y z
N MET A 1 -11.11 -24.69 2.30
CA MET A 1 -9.75 -24.74 1.72
C MET A 1 -8.97 -25.81 2.46
N THR A 2 -8.32 -26.72 1.75
CA THR A 2 -7.40 -27.68 2.38
C THR A 2 -6.01 -27.04 2.59
N VAL A 3 -5.17 -27.63 3.44
CA VAL A 3 -3.78 -27.15 3.63
C VAL A 3 -2.99 -27.15 2.32
N LYS A 4 -3.22 -28.16 1.47
CA LYS A 4 -2.62 -28.26 0.13
C LYS A 4 -3.04 -27.09 -0.77
N ASP A 5 -4.30 -26.66 -0.67
CA ASP A 5 -4.80 -25.51 -1.42
C ASP A 5 -4.14 -24.20 -1.00
N LEU A 6 -4.00 -23.99 0.31
CA LEU A 6 -3.34 -22.82 0.87
C LEU A 6 -1.86 -22.77 0.48
N TRP A 7 -1.16 -23.90 0.58
CA TRP A 7 0.22 -24.01 0.12
C TRP A 7 0.36 -23.70 -1.37
N GLY A 8 -0.57 -24.19 -2.19
CA GLY A 8 -0.62 -23.87 -3.60
C GLY A 8 -0.82 -22.38 -3.89
N LEU A 9 -1.63 -21.68 -3.08
CA LEU A 9 -1.81 -20.22 -3.20
C LEU A 9 -0.56 -19.46 -2.81
N ILE A 10 0.09 -19.83 -1.71
CA ILE A 10 1.34 -19.18 -1.27
C ILE A 10 2.41 -19.35 -2.34
N LYS A 11 2.54 -20.55 -2.91
CA LYS A 11 3.50 -20.80 -3.99
C LYS A 11 3.19 -19.99 -5.24
N ALA A 12 1.91 -19.90 -5.63
CA ALA A 12 1.48 -19.11 -6.78
C ALA A 12 1.72 -17.60 -6.57
N ALA A 13 1.46 -17.10 -5.36
CA ALA A 13 1.73 -15.72 -5.00
C ALA A 13 3.23 -15.40 -5.01
N ALA A 14 4.06 -16.31 -4.48
CA ALA A 14 5.51 -16.17 -4.49
C ALA A 14 6.09 -16.23 -5.90
N SER A 15 5.59 -17.11 -6.77
CA SER A 15 6.02 -17.14 -8.18
C SER A 15 5.59 -15.88 -8.92
N GLY A 16 4.33 -15.45 -8.77
CA GLY A 16 3.83 -14.20 -9.36
C GLY A 16 4.67 -12.99 -8.94
N TRP A 17 4.97 -12.88 -7.64
CA TRP A 17 5.81 -11.82 -7.10
C TRP A 17 7.21 -11.77 -7.75
N VAL A 18 7.82 -12.92 -8.06
CA VAL A 18 9.09 -12.97 -8.80
C VAL A 18 8.88 -12.60 -10.27
N ASP A 19 7.90 -13.22 -10.94
CA ASP A 19 7.64 -13.08 -12.37
C ASP A 19 7.25 -11.64 -12.74
N ASP A 20 6.54 -10.95 -11.85
CA ASP A 20 6.14 -9.55 -12.02
C ASP A 20 7.18 -8.55 -11.50
N TYR A 21 8.37 -9.00 -11.10
CA TYR A 21 9.47 -8.16 -10.61
C TYR A 21 9.04 -7.26 -9.44
N ALA A 22 8.24 -7.82 -8.51
CA ALA A 22 7.71 -7.07 -7.38
C ALA A 22 8.80 -6.53 -6.44
N GLN A 23 9.98 -7.16 -6.43
CA GLN A 23 11.18 -6.61 -5.77
C GLN A 23 11.52 -5.22 -6.27
N SER A 24 11.64 -5.07 -7.60
CA SER A 24 11.96 -3.80 -8.24
C SER A 24 10.84 -2.78 -8.07
N MET A 25 9.57 -3.21 -8.18
CA MET A 25 8.41 -2.35 -7.92
C MET A 25 8.40 -1.84 -6.47
N GLY A 26 8.71 -2.69 -5.50
CA GLY A 26 8.81 -2.27 -4.11
C GLY A 26 9.99 -1.33 -3.85
N ALA A 27 11.09 -1.47 -4.58
CA ALA A 27 12.21 -0.52 -4.53
C ALA A 27 11.79 0.85 -5.10
N ALA A 28 11.07 0.88 -6.22
CA ALA A 28 10.50 2.10 -6.80
C ALA A 28 9.50 2.76 -5.85
N LEU A 29 8.59 1.98 -5.25
CA LEU A 29 7.66 2.46 -4.23
C LEU A 29 8.38 3.08 -3.03
N ALA A 30 9.44 2.44 -2.53
CA ALA A 30 10.23 2.97 -1.43
C ALA A 30 10.92 4.29 -1.80
N TYR A 31 11.55 4.34 -2.98
CA TYR A 31 12.17 5.55 -3.51
C TYR A 31 11.16 6.70 -3.60
N TYR A 32 10.05 6.51 -4.31
CA TYR A 32 9.06 7.58 -4.46
C TYR A 32 8.42 7.96 -3.12
N THR A 33 8.17 7.01 -2.22
CA THR A 33 7.61 7.29 -0.89
C THR A 33 8.55 8.15 -0.08
N MET A 34 9.85 7.88 -0.15
CA MET A 34 10.86 8.66 0.56
C MET A 34 10.81 10.15 0.20
N PHE A 35 10.63 10.47 -1.09
CA PHE A 35 10.50 11.86 -1.55
C PHE A 35 9.12 12.47 -1.29
N SER A 36 8.13 11.66 -0.92
CA SER A 36 6.73 12.07 -0.79
C SER A 36 6.20 12.04 0.63
N ILE A 37 6.95 11.45 1.57
CA ILE A 37 6.50 11.27 2.95
C ILE A 37 6.26 12.61 3.64
N ALA A 38 7.21 13.55 3.55
CA ALA A 38 7.05 14.88 4.13
C ALA A 38 5.90 15.68 3.48
N PRO A 39 5.83 15.79 2.14
CA PRO A 39 4.67 16.28 1.41
C PRO A 39 3.30 15.77 1.92
N LEU A 40 3.17 14.45 2.02
CA LEU A 40 1.92 13.79 2.38
C LEU A 40 1.58 14.03 3.85
N LEU A 41 2.56 13.93 4.74
CA LEU A 41 2.36 14.19 6.17
C LEU A 41 1.97 15.65 6.43
N LEU A 42 2.52 16.62 5.70
CA LEU A 42 2.09 18.01 5.82
C LEU A 42 0.62 18.18 5.46
N ILE A 43 0.13 17.56 4.39
CA ILE A 43 -1.29 17.60 4.02
C ILE A 43 -2.14 16.99 5.14
N VAL A 44 -1.78 15.78 5.60
CA VAL A 44 -2.54 15.07 6.63
C VAL A 44 -2.56 15.86 7.94
N ILE A 45 -1.41 16.40 8.39
CA ILE A 45 -1.31 17.23 9.60
C ILE A 45 -2.11 18.52 9.44
N SER A 46 -2.06 19.18 8.28
CA SER A 46 -2.81 20.42 8.06
C SER A 46 -4.30 20.16 8.15
N ILE A 47 -4.81 19.11 7.49
CA ILE A 47 -6.23 18.77 7.52
C ILE A 47 -6.67 18.36 8.93
N ALA A 48 -5.89 17.52 9.61
CA ALA A 48 -6.19 17.11 10.98
C ALA A 48 -6.07 18.29 11.97
N GLY A 49 -5.09 19.16 11.77
CA GLY A 49 -4.85 20.35 12.58
C GLY A 49 -5.99 21.37 12.52
N LEU A 50 -6.70 21.47 11.39
CA LEU A 50 -7.91 22.28 11.26
C LEU A 50 -9.05 21.82 12.18
N VAL A 51 -9.09 20.53 12.54
CA VAL A 51 -10.17 19.95 13.34
C VAL A 51 -9.77 19.76 14.80
N PHE A 52 -8.53 19.30 15.06
CA PHE A 52 -8.07 18.88 16.39
C PHE A 52 -6.96 19.75 16.98
N GLY A 53 -6.43 20.69 16.20
CA GLY A 53 -5.25 21.47 16.54
C GLY A 53 -3.93 20.80 16.11
N ASP A 54 -2.99 21.63 15.70
CA ASP A 54 -1.73 21.24 15.07
C ASP A 54 -0.85 20.32 15.93
N GLN A 55 -0.87 20.51 17.25
CA GLN A 55 -0.08 19.71 18.20
C GLN A 55 -0.70 18.33 18.43
N ALA A 56 -2.03 18.26 18.60
CA ALA A 56 -2.74 17.00 18.78
C ALA A 56 -2.63 16.11 17.53
N ALA A 57 -2.81 16.70 16.34
CA ALA A 57 -2.66 15.99 15.07
C ALA A 57 -1.25 15.37 14.92
N ARG A 58 -0.19 16.10 15.27
CA ARG A 58 1.18 15.59 15.19
C ARG A 58 1.49 14.52 16.22
N GLY A 59 1.09 14.73 17.46
CA GLY A 59 1.30 13.73 18.53
C GLY A 59 0.66 12.40 18.17
N GLU A 60 -0.56 12.44 17.62
CA GLU A 60 -1.25 11.23 17.19
C GLU A 60 -0.58 10.58 15.98
N ILE A 61 -0.26 11.35 14.93
CA ILE A 61 0.42 10.80 13.75
C ILE A 61 1.75 10.16 14.15
N PHE A 62 2.49 10.77 15.07
CA PHE A 62 3.71 10.18 15.61
C PHE A 62 3.42 8.86 16.34
N SER A 63 2.41 8.79 17.20
CA SER A 63 2.02 7.55 17.90
C SER A 63 1.62 6.44 16.93
N GLN A 64 0.88 6.77 15.87
CA GLN A 64 0.52 5.82 14.82
C GLN A 64 1.75 5.35 14.04
N LEU A 65 2.65 6.26 13.69
CA LEU A 65 3.92 5.92 13.05
C LEU A 65 4.78 5.05 13.98
N GLU A 66 4.80 5.29 15.30
CA GLU A 66 5.52 4.45 16.24
C GLU A 66 4.93 3.04 16.32
N GLY A 67 3.59 2.91 16.35
CA GLY A 67 2.90 1.61 16.30
C GLY A 67 3.05 0.84 14.98
N MET A 68 3.38 1.54 13.89
CA MET A 68 3.58 0.94 12.56
C MET A 68 5.04 0.68 12.22
N LEU A 69 5.92 1.65 12.50
CA LEU A 69 7.33 1.69 12.13
C LEU A 69 8.26 1.20 13.26
N GLY A 70 7.78 1.24 14.51
CA GLY A 70 8.62 1.22 15.70
C GLY A 70 9.26 2.58 15.99
N ALA A 71 9.76 2.77 17.21
CA ALA A 71 10.34 4.03 17.67
C ALA A 71 11.45 4.59 16.75
N PRO A 72 12.42 3.80 16.25
CA PRO A 72 13.48 4.33 15.37
C PRO A 72 12.94 4.87 14.04
N GLY A 73 11.93 4.21 13.45
CA GLY A 73 11.30 4.65 12.21
C GLY A 73 10.44 5.89 12.41
N ALA A 74 9.68 5.96 13.51
CA ALA A 74 8.87 7.13 13.84
C ALA A 74 9.73 8.39 14.06
N LEU A 75 10.82 8.27 14.82
CA LEU A 75 11.78 9.36 15.03
C LEU A 75 12.43 9.83 13.72
N ALA A 76 12.74 8.90 12.82
CA ALA A 76 13.28 9.24 11.52
C ALA A 76 12.29 10.06 10.67
N VAL A 77 11.03 9.65 10.64
CA VAL A 77 9.97 10.39 9.94
C VAL A 77 9.69 11.75 10.59
N GLN A 78 9.73 11.83 11.92
CA GLN A 78 9.59 13.08 12.65
C GLN A 78 10.71 14.08 12.29
N GLY A 79 11.97 13.63 12.25
CA GLY A 79 13.10 14.49 11.88
C GLY A 79 12.99 15.04 10.44
N LEU A 80 12.44 14.25 9.51
CA LEU A 80 12.14 14.72 8.14
C LEU A 80 11.05 15.79 8.15
N LEU A 81 10.03 15.65 8.99
CA LEU A 81 8.95 16.63 9.08
C LEU A 81 9.40 17.95 9.72
N GLU A 82 10.25 17.87 10.76
CA GLU A 82 10.81 19.06 11.43
C GLU A 82 11.74 19.85 10.51
N SER A 83 12.52 19.16 9.67
CA SER A 83 13.43 19.81 8.71
C SER A 83 12.69 20.56 7.58
N VAL A 84 11.46 20.15 7.25
CA VAL A 84 10.61 20.84 6.26
C VAL A 84 9.84 22.02 6.86
N ARG A 85 9.74 22.11 8.20
CA ARG A 85 8.96 23.13 8.91
C ARG A 85 9.68 24.45 9.18
N LYS A 86 10.95 24.61 8.81
CA LYS A 86 11.60 25.92 8.90
C LYS A 86 10.86 26.87 7.96
N PRO A 87 10.18 27.92 8.47
CA PRO A 87 9.47 28.85 7.61
C PRO A 87 10.51 29.52 6.72
N THR A 88 10.50 29.18 5.44
CA THR A 88 11.32 29.90 4.49
C THR A 88 10.63 31.23 4.25
N GLU A 89 11.26 32.34 4.65
CA GLU A 89 10.73 33.70 4.44
C GLU A 89 10.54 34.05 2.95
N SER A 90 11.07 33.21 2.05
CA SER A 90 10.99 33.41 0.60
C SER A 90 9.80 32.68 -0.03
N VAL A 91 8.88 33.45 -0.63
CA VAL A 91 7.75 32.98 -1.46
C VAL A 91 8.21 31.97 -2.52
N THR A 92 9.41 32.14 -3.09
CA THR A 92 9.94 31.22 -4.11
C THR A 92 10.15 29.82 -3.54
N ALA A 93 10.68 29.69 -2.32
CA ALA A 93 10.90 28.40 -1.68
C ALA A 93 9.58 27.71 -1.33
N THR A 94 8.54 28.47 -0.95
CA THR A 94 7.20 27.93 -0.75
C THR A 94 6.62 27.38 -2.05
N VAL A 95 6.74 28.11 -3.16
CA VAL A 95 6.27 27.65 -4.48
C VAL A 95 7.02 26.38 -4.91
N PHE A 96 8.35 26.35 -4.81
CA PHE A 96 9.14 25.15 -5.11
C PHE A 96 8.76 23.97 -4.22
N GLY A 97 8.55 24.19 -2.92
CA GLY A 97 8.12 23.16 -1.98
C GLY A 97 6.75 22.59 -2.34
N VAL A 98 5.78 23.43 -2.69
CA VAL A 98 4.44 23.00 -3.15
C VAL A 98 4.53 22.21 -4.44
N VAL A 99 5.33 22.64 -5.42
CA VAL A 99 5.52 21.90 -6.68
C VAL A 99 6.16 20.54 -6.43
N LEU A 100 7.21 20.48 -5.62
CA LEU A 100 7.89 19.23 -5.27
C LEU A 100 6.94 18.27 -4.51
N LEU A 101 6.13 18.82 -3.60
CA LEU A 101 5.08 18.10 -2.87
C LEU A 101 4.07 17.48 -3.84
N LEU A 102 3.56 18.27 -4.79
CA LEU A 102 2.58 17.81 -5.77
C LEU A 102 3.16 16.72 -6.67
N ILE A 103 4.41 16.86 -7.10
CA ILE A 103 5.11 15.87 -7.94
C ILE A 103 5.29 14.58 -7.17
N GLY A 104 5.88 14.62 -5.96
CA GLY A 104 6.09 13.45 -5.12
C GLY A 104 4.80 12.69 -4.83
N ALA A 105 3.76 13.40 -4.37
CA ALA A 105 2.47 12.76 -4.09
C ALA A 105 1.88 12.04 -5.33
N THR A 106 2.15 12.52 -6.55
CA THR A 106 1.75 11.81 -7.78
C THR A 106 2.55 10.56 -8.01
N SER A 107 3.88 10.63 -7.85
CA SER A 107 4.78 9.61 -8.34
C SER A 107 4.58 8.33 -7.55
N VAL A 108 4.41 8.43 -6.22
CA VAL A 108 4.08 7.27 -5.37
C VAL A 108 2.79 6.61 -5.80
N PHE A 109 1.74 7.40 -6.02
CA PHE A 109 0.44 6.84 -6.38
C PHE A 109 0.45 6.24 -7.79
N GLY A 110 1.13 6.90 -8.73
CA GLY A 110 1.34 6.38 -10.08
C GLY A 110 2.07 5.05 -10.05
N GLU A 111 3.17 4.96 -9.30
CA GLU A 111 3.93 3.71 -9.14
C GLU A 111 3.10 2.62 -8.46
N LEU A 112 2.34 2.97 -7.41
CA LEU A 112 1.44 2.03 -6.73
C LEU A 112 0.35 1.51 -7.66
N GLN A 113 -0.22 2.38 -8.50
CA GLN A 113 -1.19 1.99 -9.50
C GLN A 113 -0.57 1.09 -10.58
N ASP A 114 0.61 1.45 -11.08
CA ASP A 114 1.31 0.67 -12.11
C ASP A 114 1.73 -0.71 -11.60
N ALA A 115 2.19 -0.77 -10.36
CA ALA A 115 2.46 -2.01 -9.63
C ALA A 115 1.23 -2.92 -9.56
N LEU A 116 0.09 -2.39 -9.09
CA LEU A 116 -1.13 -3.17 -8.97
C LEU A 116 -1.73 -3.53 -10.34
N ASP A 117 -1.69 -2.62 -11.31
CA ASP A 117 -2.16 -2.87 -12.67
C ASP A 117 -1.34 -3.99 -13.34
N ARG A 118 -0.03 -4.06 -13.06
CA ARG A 118 0.82 -5.16 -13.51
C ARG A 118 0.39 -6.51 -12.92
N ILE A 119 0.29 -6.59 -11.59
CA ILE A 119 -0.16 -7.81 -10.87
C ILE A 119 -1.53 -8.26 -11.38
N TRP A 120 -2.46 -7.32 -11.56
CA TRP A 120 -3.81 -7.61 -12.04
C TRP A 120 -3.92 -7.80 -13.55
N ARG A 121 -2.80 -7.70 -14.28
CA ARG A 121 -2.72 -7.80 -15.75
C ARG A 121 -3.75 -6.90 -16.41
N ALA A 122 -3.84 -5.67 -15.92
CA ALA A 122 -4.78 -4.68 -16.41
C ALA A 122 -4.51 -4.41 -17.90
N PRO A 123 -5.56 -4.22 -18.72
CA PRO A 123 -5.38 -3.88 -20.11
C PRO A 123 -4.54 -2.61 -20.24
N ALA A 124 -3.65 -2.58 -21.25
CA ALA A 124 -2.79 -1.44 -21.52
C ALA A 124 -3.61 -0.14 -21.58
N ARG A 125 -3.03 0.97 -21.12
CA ARG A 125 -3.66 2.30 -21.06
C ARG A 125 -4.06 2.78 -22.47
N ALA A 126 -5.20 2.34 -22.96
CA ALA A 126 -5.78 2.85 -24.19
C ALA A 126 -6.41 4.23 -23.89
N GLY A 127 -5.74 5.30 -24.32
CA GLY A 127 -6.37 6.61 -24.54
C GLY A 127 -6.69 7.49 -23.32
N GLN A 128 -6.16 7.22 -22.12
CA GLN A 128 -6.41 8.06 -20.92
C GLN A 128 -5.27 9.00 -20.53
N SER A 129 -4.30 9.27 -21.42
CA SER A 129 -3.19 10.21 -21.19
C SER A 129 -3.59 11.70 -21.26
N GLY A 130 -4.86 12.02 -21.02
CA GLY A 130 -5.38 13.39 -21.03
C GLY A 130 -5.46 14.02 -19.64
N LEU A 131 -5.58 15.34 -19.57
CA LEU A 131 -5.72 16.12 -18.34
C LEU A 131 -6.83 15.57 -17.40
N LEU A 132 -7.92 15.06 -17.98
CA LEU A 132 -9.02 14.41 -17.23
C LEU A 132 -8.60 13.11 -16.53
N GLY A 133 -7.73 12.31 -17.13
CA GLY A 133 -7.18 11.10 -16.52
C GLY A 133 -6.26 11.45 -15.34
N LEU A 134 -5.46 12.50 -15.50
CA LEU A 134 -4.63 13.05 -14.43
C LEU A 134 -5.51 13.56 -13.28
N ILE A 135 -6.50 14.41 -13.54
CA ILE A 135 -7.41 14.95 -12.52
C ILE A 135 -8.15 13.83 -11.78
N ARG A 136 -8.63 12.81 -12.50
CA ARG A 136 -9.31 11.67 -11.88
C ARG A 136 -8.39 10.84 -10.99
N ALA A 137 -7.15 10.59 -11.44
CA ALA A 137 -6.15 9.92 -10.62
C ALA A 137 -5.87 10.73 -9.35
N ARG A 138 -5.73 12.07 -9.45
CA ARG A 138 -5.57 12.96 -8.30
C ARG A 138 -6.73 12.91 -7.33
N LEU A 139 -7.96 12.95 -7.84
CA LEU A 139 -9.16 12.89 -7.01
C LEU A 139 -9.24 11.57 -6.24
N LEU A 140 -8.83 10.46 -6.88
CA LEU A 140 -8.76 9.15 -6.24
C LEU A 140 -7.64 9.10 -5.19
N SER A 141 -6.44 9.61 -5.48
CA SER A 141 -5.36 9.69 -4.49
C SER A 141 -5.75 10.55 -3.30
N PHE A 142 -6.32 11.72 -3.55
CA PHE A 142 -6.78 12.63 -2.50
C PHE A 142 -7.93 12.03 -1.69
N GLY A 143 -8.91 11.41 -2.36
CA GLY A 143 -9.99 10.68 -1.72
C GLY A 143 -9.51 9.51 -0.87
N MET A 144 -8.44 8.83 -1.27
CA MET A 144 -7.82 7.76 -0.49
C MET A 144 -7.05 8.30 0.71
N ILE A 145 -6.27 9.38 0.55
CA ILE A 145 -5.58 10.04 1.66
C ILE A 145 -6.59 10.55 2.68
N LEU A 146 -7.67 11.19 2.22
CA LEU A 146 -8.78 11.61 3.07
C LEU A 146 -9.51 10.43 3.70
N GLY A 147 -9.74 9.35 2.96
CA GLY A 147 -10.42 8.15 3.46
C GLY A 147 -9.60 7.43 4.53
N ILE A 148 -8.30 7.27 4.31
CA ILE A 148 -7.36 6.73 5.30
C ILE A 148 -7.27 7.68 6.50
N GLY A 149 -7.12 8.98 6.27
CA GLY A 149 -7.08 9.99 7.33
C GLY A 149 -8.35 9.97 8.18
N PHE A 150 -9.53 9.97 7.56
CA PHE A 150 -10.82 9.85 8.23
C PHE A 150 -10.95 8.54 9.01
N LEU A 151 -10.52 7.42 8.41
CA LEU A 151 -10.55 6.12 9.08
C LEU A 151 -9.62 6.11 10.30
N LEU A 152 -8.43 6.69 10.20
CA LEU A 152 -7.51 6.89 11.33
C LEU A 152 -8.14 7.79 12.39
N MET A 153 -8.87 8.84 11.99
CA MET A 153 -9.60 9.70 12.93
C MET A 153 -10.72 8.95 13.66
N VAL A 154 -11.52 8.15 12.96
CA VAL A 154 -12.54 7.30 13.59
C VAL A 154 -11.89 6.28 14.50
N SER A 155 -10.77 5.68 14.07
CA SER A 155 -9.98 4.76 14.89
C SER A 155 -9.48 5.44 16.16
N LEU A 156 -9.03 6.69 16.09
CA LEU A 156 -8.59 7.46 17.26
C LEU A 156 -9.75 7.69 18.23
N VAL A 157 -10.87 8.19 17.72
CA VAL A 157 -12.05 8.45 18.55
C VAL A 157 -12.53 7.15 19.21
N ALA A 158 -12.53 6.04 18.46
CA ALA A 158 -12.84 4.73 19.00
C ALA A 158 -11.83 4.30 20.08
N SER A 159 -10.53 4.39 19.82
CA SER A 159 -9.47 4.04 20.79
C SER A 159 -9.55 4.89 22.05
N ALA A 160 -9.80 6.20 21.93
CA ALA A 160 -9.98 7.11 23.06
C ALA A 160 -11.25 6.80 23.85
N ALA A 161 -12.36 6.51 23.16
CA ALA A 161 -13.61 6.09 23.79
C ALA A 161 -13.44 4.76 24.53
N PHE A 162 -12.76 3.78 23.93
CA PHE A 162 -12.43 2.50 24.59
C PHE A 162 -11.51 2.72 25.79
N ALA A 163 -10.51 3.59 25.70
CA ALA A 163 -9.63 3.90 26.81
C ALA A 163 -10.36 4.61 27.97
N ALA A 164 -11.31 5.49 27.66
CA ALA A 164 -12.16 6.16 28.64
C ALA A 164 -13.16 5.18 29.29
N LEU A 165 -13.81 4.34 28.49
CA LEU A 165 -14.72 3.29 28.97
C LEU A 165 -13.99 2.30 29.88
N ARG A 166 -12.75 1.93 29.54
CA ARG A 166 -11.85 1.13 30.38
C ARG A 166 -11.59 1.79 31.74
N LYS A 167 -11.44 3.11 31.81
CA LYS A 167 -11.27 3.83 33.09
C LYS A 167 -12.53 3.79 33.96
N TRP A 168 -13.72 3.90 33.35
CA TRP A 168 -15.01 3.88 34.07
C TRP A 168 -15.43 2.50 34.54
N TRP A 169 -15.07 1.44 33.82
CA TRP A 169 -15.47 0.07 34.17
C TRP A 169 -14.43 -0.69 34.99
N ARG A 170 -13.20 -0.17 35.13
CA ARG A 170 -12.16 -0.69 36.03
C ARG A 170 -12.63 -1.00 37.46
N PRO A 171 -13.49 -0.18 38.11
CA PRO A 171 -13.99 -0.47 39.45
C PRO A 171 -15.01 -1.61 39.52
N VAL A 172 -15.67 -1.95 38.41
CA VAL A 172 -16.84 -2.85 38.37
C VAL A 172 -16.51 -4.23 37.78
N LEU A 173 -15.58 -4.31 36.82
CA LEU A 173 -15.29 -5.54 36.05
C LEU A 173 -13.97 -6.25 36.39
N GLY A 174 -13.20 -5.75 37.36
CA GLY A 174 -11.90 -6.34 37.72
C GLY A 174 -10.87 -6.28 36.59
N ASP A 175 -9.92 -7.24 36.59
CA ASP A 175 -8.74 -7.25 35.71
C ASP A 175 -9.04 -7.78 34.29
N TRP A 176 -10.03 -7.19 33.61
CA TRP A 176 -10.39 -7.50 32.20
C TRP A 176 -9.32 -7.04 31.18
N ALA A 177 -8.10 -6.79 31.64
CA ALA A 177 -6.98 -6.28 30.85
C ALA A 177 -6.70 -7.17 29.63
N ALA A 178 -6.81 -8.50 29.77
CA ALA A 178 -6.62 -9.44 28.66
C ALA A 178 -7.65 -9.26 27.54
N ALA A 179 -8.93 -9.09 27.88
CA ALA A 179 -9.98 -8.87 26.90
C ALA A 179 -9.86 -7.50 26.22
N ALA A 180 -9.48 -6.46 26.97
CA ALA A 180 -9.20 -5.14 26.40
C ALA A 180 -8.07 -5.18 25.36
N SER A 181 -6.98 -5.90 25.66
CA SER A 181 -5.87 -6.08 24.73
C SER A 181 -6.27 -6.87 23.47
N ILE A 182 -7.13 -7.88 23.60
CA ILE A 182 -7.65 -8.64 22.44
C ILE A 182 -8.52 -7.74 21.56
N ILE A 183 -9.37 -6.91 22.16
CA ILE A 183 -10.23 -5.96 21.42
C ILE A 183 -9.37 -4.93 20.69
N GLU A 184 -8.34 -4.39 21.34
CA GLU A 184 -7.40 -3.42 20.75
C GLU A 184 -6.58 -4.03 19.61
N LEU A 185 -6.10 -5.26 19.79
CA LEU A 185 -5.41 -5.99 18.72
C LEU A 185 -6.36 -6.26 17.53
N GLY A 186 -7.59 -6.68 17.82
CA GLY A 186 -8.63 -6.93 16.83
C GLY A 186 -9.04 -5.67 16.07
N SER A 187 -9.18 -4.54 16.74
CA SER A 187 -9.51 -3.26 16.11
C SER A 187 -8.38 -2.76 15.22
N SER A 188 -7.12 -2.83 15.69
CA SER A 188 -5.95 -2.45 14.89
C SER A 188 -5.81 -3.34 13.65
N PHE A 189 -5.99 -4.65 13.81
CA PHE A 189 -6.00 -5.60 12.69
C PHE A 189 -7.13 -5.29 11.69
N LEU A 190 -8.34 -5.00 12.18
CA LEU A 190 -9.48 -4.64 11.34
C LEU A 190 -9.20 -3.37 10.55
N VAL A 191 -8.67 -2.33 11.18
CA VAL A 191 -8.28 -1.07 10.53
C VAL A 191 -7.28 -1.32 9.40
N ILE A 192 -6.21 -2.06 9.67
CA ILE A 192 -5.19 -2.41 8.66
C ILE A 192 -5.83 -3.20 7.51
N THR A 193 -6.70 -4.16 7.83
CA THR A 193 -7.42 -4.96 6.83
C THR A 193 -8.32 -4.09 5.95
N VAL A 194 -9.07 -3.16 6.53
CA VAL A 194 -9.95 -2.24 5.78
C VAL A 194 -9.11 -1.32 4.88
N VAL A 195 -7.97 -0.82 5.36
CA VAL A 195 -7.06 0.01 4.55
C VAL A 195 -6.52 -0.77 3.34
N PHE A 196 -5.99 -1.98 3.54
CA PHE A 196 -5.54 -2.81 2.42
C PHE A 196 -6.69 -3.16 1.47
N ALA A 197 -7.87 -3.46 1.99
CA ALA A 197 -9.04 -3.75 1.19
C ALA A 197 -9.44 -2.54 0.32
N MET A 198 -9.42 -1.32 0.87
CA MET A 198 -9.67 -0.11 0.09
C MET A 198 -8.63 0.09 -1.00
N ILE A 199 -7.35 -0.11 -0.70
CA ILE A 199 -6.26 0.03 -1.67
C ILE A 199 -6.41 -0.98 -2.81
N TYR A 200 -6.54 -2.26 -2.49
CA TYR A 200 -6.71 -3.33 -3.50
C TYR A 200 -8.00 -3.22 -4.29
N LYS A 201 -9.04 -2.58 -3.76
CA LYS A 201 -10.31 -2.40 -4.45
C LYS A 201 -10.31 -1.18 -5.38
N THR A 202 -9.73 -0.07 -4.94
CA THR A 202 -9.95 1.25 -5.57
C THR A 202 -8.83 1.67 -6.51
N ILE A 203 -7.58 1.26 -6.26
CA ILE A 203 -6.43 1.66 -7.07
C ILE A 203 -6.34 0.91 -8.41
N PRO A 204 -6.46 -0.44 -8.45
CA PRO A 204 -6.32 -1.17 -9.70
C PRO A 204 -7.39 -0.72 -10.70
N ARG A 205 -7.02 -0.59 -11.97
CA ARG A 205 -7.98 -0.24 -13.03
C ARG A 205 -8.98 -1.35 -13.31
N VAL A 206 -8.67 -2.56 -12.89
CA VAL A 206 -9.53 -3.73 -13.08
C VAL A 206 -10.51 -3.84 -11.90
N ARG A 207 -11.78 -4.10 -12.21
CA ARG A 207 -12.79 -4.33 -11.16
C ARG A 207 -12.58 -5.70 -10.51
N ILE A 208 -12.29 -5.71 -9.22
CA ILE A 208 -12.11 -6.92 -8.41
C ILE A 208 -13.31 -7.08 -7.48
N ALA A 209 -13.82 -8.30 -7.28
CA ALA A 209 -14.95 -8.52 -6.38
C ALA A 209 -14.55 -8.28 -4.92
N TRP A 210 -15.44 -7.69 -4.13
CA TRP A 210 -15.16 -7.39 -2.70
C TRP A 210 -14.82 -8.63 -1.89
N LYS A 211 -15.45 -9.78 -2.18
CA LYS A 211 -15.18 -11.05 -1.49
C LYS A 211 -13.71 -11.48 -1.61
N ASP A 212 -13.13 -11.35 -2.80
CA ASP A 212 -11.73 -11.71 -3.05
C ASP A 212 -10.78 -10.73 -2.35
N VAL A 213 -11.12 -9.43 -2.40
CA VAL A 213 -10.34 -8.35 -1.79
C VAL A 213 -10.26 -8.50 -0.27
N TRP A 214 -11.36 -8.84 0.41
CA TRP A 214 -11.36 -9.01 1.87
C TRP A 214 -10.43 -10.13 2.34
N ILE A 215 -10.41 -11.25 1.61
CA ILE A 215 -9.56 -12.40 1.94
C ILE A 215 -8.10 -12.06 1.71
N GLY A 216 -7.81 -11.41 0.58
CA GLY A 216 -6.49 -10.88 0.27
C GLY A 216 -5.99 -9.89 1.32
N ALA A 217 -6.79 -8.87 1.62
CA ALA A 217 -6.45 -7.84 2.60
C ALA A 217 -6.27 -8.38 4.02
N ALA A 218 -7.04 -9.39 4.42
CA ALA A 218 -6.88 -10.05 5.72
C ALA A 218 -5.59 -10.88 5.79
N ALA A 219 -5.22 -11.55 4.70
CA ALA A 219 -3.93 -12.24 4.61
C ALA A 219 -2.75 -11.24 4.63
N THR A 220 -2.86 -10.13 3.90
CA THR A 220 -1.86 -9.05 3.90
C THR A 220 -1.75 -8.40 5.26
N SER A 221 -2.85 -8.09 5.94
CA SER A 221 -2.83 -7.46 7.27
C SER A 221 -2.20 -8.37 8.32
N LEU A 222 -2.42 -9.69 8.22
CA LEU A 222 -1.74 -10.67 9.07
C LEU A 222 -0.24 -10.67 8.81
N LEU A 223 0.17 -10.77 7.55
CA LEU A 223 1.58 -10.75 7.17
C LEU A 223 2.25 -9.43 7.57
N PHE A 224 1.56 -8.30 7.40
CA PHE A 224 2.03 -6.98 7.80
C PHE A 224 2.19 -6.87 9.32
N THR A 225 1.24 -7.41 10.09
CA THR A 225 1.31 -7.41 11.56
C THR A 225 2.53 -8.20 12.06
N VAL A 226 2.75 -9.40 11.50
CA VAL A 226 3.95 -10.19 11.78
C VAL A 226 5.22 -9.46 11.30
N GLY A 227 5.14 -8.84 10.11
CA GLY A 227 6.27 -8.17 9.50
C GLY A 227 6.74 -6.94 10.27
N LYS A 228 5.83 -6.15 10.84
CA LYS A 228 6.16 -5.02 11.72
C LYS A 228 7.06 -5.45 12.89
N PHE A 229 6.76 -6.59 13.50
CA PHE A 229 7.60 -7.15 14.57
C PHE A 229 8.97 -7.58 14.04
N LEU A 230 9.01 -8.32 12.92
CA LEU A 230 10.25 -8.81 12.33
C LEU A 230 11.20 -7.69 11.92
N ILE A 231 10.68 -6.64 11.27
CA ILE A 231 11.50 -5.51 10.82
C ILE A 231 12.00 -4.67 11.99
N GLY A 232 11.20 -4.51 13.05
CA GLY A 232 11.63 -3.85 14.28
C GLY A 232 12.80 -4.57 14.95
N VAL A 233 12.73 -5.90 15.05
CA VAL A 233 13.84 -6.73 15.56
C VAL A 233 15.05 -6.64 14.63
N TYR A 234 14.85 -6.70 13.31
CA TYR A 234 15.94 -6.61 12.34
C TYR A 234 16.68 -5.28 12.44
N ILE A 235 15.98 -4.14 12.41
CA ILE A 235 16.60 -2.81 12.50
C ILE A 235 17.28 -2.61 13.86
N GLY A 236 16.65 -3.07 14.94
CA GLY A 236 17.22 -2.96 16.29
C GLY A 236 18.50 -3.79 16.51
N ARG A 237 18.67 -4.91 15.79
CA ARG A 237 19.82 -5.82 15.94
C ARG A 237 20.89 -5.69 14.85
N SER A 238 20.54 -5.23 13.66
CA SER A 238 21.42 -5.26 12.47
C SER A 238 22.51 -4.19 12.44
N GLY A 239 22.49 -3.22 13.36
CA GLY A 239 23.43 -2.10 13.33
C GLY A 239 23.29 -1.22 12.08
N ILE A 240 22.18 -1.33 11.32
CA ILE A 240 21.89 -0.46 10.16
C ILE A 240 21.90 1.00 10.60
N ALA A 241 21.37 1.31 11.78
CA ALA A 241 21.43 2.67 12.30
C ALA A 241 22.87 3.14 12.60
N SER A 242 23.79 2.25 12.99
CA SER A 242 25.18 2.61 13.28
C SER A 242 26.06 2.71 12.02
N GLY A 243 25.80 1.90 10.99
CA GLY A 243 26.64 1.86 9.77
C GLY A 243 26.48 3.07 8.85
N PHE A 244 25.35 3.78 8.95
CA PHE A 244 25.03 4.92 8.07
C PHE A 244 25.18 6.30 8.74
N GLY A 245 25.62 6.36 10.01
CA GLY A 245 25.91 7.61 10.71
C GLY A 245 24.75 8.62 10.67
N ALA A 246 25.00 9.84 10.20
CA ALA A 246 23.99 10.89 10.11
C ALA A 246 22.81 10.56 9.16
N ALA A 247 22.99 9.62 8.22
CA ALA A 247 21.95 9.18 7.29
C ALA A 247 21.14 7.96 7.81
N ALA A 248 21.39 7.51 9.04
CA ALA A 248 20.74 6.35 9.63
C ALA A 248 19.20 6.42 9.60
N SER A 249 18.63 7.59 9.91
CA SER A 249 17.18 7.82 9.90
C SER A 249 16.58 7.58 8.51
N LEU A 250 17.21 8.14 7.48
CA LEU A 250 16.81 7.98 6.09
C LEU A 250 16.81 6.51 5.66
N VAL A 251 17.88 5.78 5.99
CA VAL A 251 18.02 4.38 5.62
C VAL A 251 17.02 3.49 6.36
N VAL A 252 16.77 3.76 7.64
CA VAL A 252 15.77 3.04 8.45
C VAL A 252 14.38 3.18 7.82
N VAL A 253 13.98 4.39 7.42
CA VAL A 253 12.70 4.62 6.74
C VAL A 253 12.66 3.90 5.40
N LEU A 254 13.73 4.01 4.59
CA LEU A 254 13.78 3.37 3.27
C LEU A 254 13.65 1.84 3.38
N VAL A 255 14.38 1.21 4.29
CA VAL A 255 14.32 -0.23 4.55
C VAL A 255 12.93 -0.64 5.02
N TRP A 256 12.32 0.13 5.93
CA TRP A 256 10.98 -0.16 6.42
C TRP A 256 9.92 -0.04 5.31
N VAL A 257 9.98 1.02 4.51
CA VAL A 257 9.02 1.23 3.41
C VAL A 257 9.20 0.15 2.35
N TYR A 258 10.44 -0.18 1.97
CA TYR A 258 10.73 -1.26 1.04
C TYR A 258 10.15 -2.58 1.53
N TYR A 259 10.42 -2.95 2.78
CA TYR A 259 9.88 -4.16 3.39
C TYR A 259 8.35 -4.19 3.41
N SER A 260 7.74 -3.07 3.78
CA SER A 260 6.28 -2.92 3.79
C SER A 260 5.68 -3.03 2.39
N ALA A 261 6.34 -2.46 1.38
CA ALA A 261 5.95 -2.59 -0.02
C ALA A 261 6.04 -4.05 -0.48
N GLN A 262 7.06 -4.82 -0.05
CA GLN A 262 7.15 -6.24 -0.41
C GLN A 262 5.99 -7.06 0.17
N ILE A 263 5.64 -6.85 1.43
CA ILE A 263 4.46 -7.50 2.05
C ILE A 263 3.19 -7.13 1.29
N PHE A 264 3.04 -5.85 0.97
CA PHE A 264 1.88 -5.34 0.26
C PHE A 264 1.74 -5.96 -1.14
N LEU A 265 2.83 -6.02 -1.92
CA LEU A 265 2.82 -6.59 -3.27
C LEU A 265 2.60 -8.10 -3.23
N LEU A 266 3.24 -8.82 -2.31
CA LEU A 266 2.99 -10.24 -2.11
C LEU A 266 1.53 -10.53 -1.73
N GLY A 267 0.93 -9.65 -0.92
CA GLY A 267 -0.49 -9.70 -0.59
C GLY A 267 -1.41 -9.46 -1.80
N ALA A 268 -1.02 -8.57 -2.71
CA ALA A 268 -1.76 -8.34 -3.95
C ALA A 268 -1.70 -9.57 -4.88
N GLU A 269 -0.52 -10.20 -4.99
CA GLU A 269 -0.32 -11.47 -5.70
C GLU A 269 -1.14 -12.61 -5.09
N PHE A 270 -1.17 -12.69 -3.76
CA PHE A 270 -2.02 -13.65 -3.07
C PHE A 270 -3.51 -13.43 -3.37
N THR A 271 -3.94 -12.16 -3.39
CA THR A 271 -5.32 -11.78 -3.76
C THR A 271 -5.64 -12.19 -5.19
N TRP A 272 -4.71 -11.96 -6.12
CA TRP A 272 -4.84 -12.35 -7.52
C TRP A 272 -4.93 -13.88 -7.68
N ALA A 273 -4.03 -14.62 -7.03
CA ALA A 273 -4.03 -16.08 -7.06
C ALA A 273 -5.30 -16.67 -6.44
N TYR A 274 -5.78 -16.09 -5.34
CA TYR A 274 -7.03 -16.48 -4.70
C TYR A 274 -8.23 -16.24 -5.64
N ALA A 275 -8.31 -15.05 -6.25
CA ALA A 275 -9.40 -14.67 -7.15
C ALA A 275 -9.52 -15.62 -8.36
N HIS A 276 -8.39 -16.07 -8.92
CA HIS A 276 -8.37 -16.96 -10.09
C HIS A 276 -8.55 -18.44 -9.73
N LYS A 277 -8.15 -18.88 -8.54
CA LYS A 277 -8.26 -20.30 -8.15
C LYS A 277 -9.58 -20.63 -7.45
N PHE A 278 -10.05 -19.75 -6.57
CA PHE A 278 -11.22 -19.99 -5.71
C PHE A 278 -12.28 -18.88 -5.77
N GLY A 279 -11.88 -17.67 -6.17
CA GLY A 279 -12.72 -16.48 -6.12
C GLY A 279 -13.50 -16.20 -7.41
N SER A 280 -13.87 -14.92 -7.58
CA SER A 280 -14.79 -14.47 -8.62
C SER A 280 -14.29 -14.64 -10.06
N ARG A 281 -13.00 -14.89 -10.25
CA ARG A 281 -12.35 -14.97 -11.58
C ARG A 281 -12.04 -16.39 -12.03
N ARG A 282 -12.48 -17.40 -11.29
CA ARG A 282 -12.22 -18.82 -11.62
C ARG A 282 -12.61 -19.20 -13.05
N ASN A 283 -13.71 -18.64 -13.55
CA ASN A 283 -14.25 -19.01 -14.87
C ASN A 283 -13.60 -18.25 -16.05
N LEU A 284 -12.87 -17.15 -15.78
CA LEU A 284 -12.17 -16.39 -16.82
C LEU A 284 -10.93 -17.14 -17.35
N ALA A 285 -10.33 -18.00 -16.52
CA ALA A 285 -9.23 -18.87 -16.95
C ALA A 285 -9.71 -20.06 -17.82
N SER A 286 -10.97 -20.49 -17.65
CA SER A 286 -11.56 -21.59 -18.43
C SER A 286 -12.15 -21.16 -19.78
N GLU A 287 -12.36 -19.87 -20.04
CA GLU A 287 -12.90 -19.37 -21.30
C GLU A 287 -11.86 -19.26 -22.43
N ASN A 288 -10.56 -19.32 -22.13
CA ASN A 288 -9.50 -19.28 -23.15
C ASN A 288 -8.71 -20.60 -23.29
N PRO A 289 -9.28 -21.60 -23.97
CA PRO A 289 -8.45 -22.56 -24.72
C PRO A 289 -8.70 -22.59 -26.24
N SER A 290 -9.69 -21.87 -26.81
CA SER A 290 -10.11 -22.20 -28.20
C SER A 290 -10.77 -21.12 -29.07
N THR A 291 -10.96 -19.88 -28.63
CA THR A 291 -11.73 -18.92 -29.44
C THR A 291 -10.86 -18.12 -30.42
N VAL A 292 -10.87 -18.62 -31.66
CA VAL A 292 -10.66 -17.94 -32.96
C VAL A 292 -9.23 -17.92 -33.53
N LEU A 293 -8.80 -19.06 -34.05
CA LEU A 293 -8.16 -19.09 -35.37
C LEU A 293 -9.12 -19.87 -36.30
N PRO A 294 -9.66 -19.28 -37.39
CA PRO A 294 -10.32 -20.07 -38.42
C PRO A 294 -9.31 -21.07 -39.00
N PRO A 295 -9.75 -22.26 -39.45
CA PRO A 295 -8.86 -23.23 -40.07
C PRO A 295 -8.15 -22.54 -41.24
N ALA A 296 -6.81 -22.61 -41.26
CA ALA A 296 -6.00 -22.12 -42.35
C ALA A 296 -6.49 -22.78 -43.65
N THR A 297 -7.27 -22.03 -44.43
CA THR A 297 -7.65 -22.43 -45.78
C THR A 297 -6.37 -22.52 -46.60
N SER A 298 -6.03 -23.75 -46.97
CA SER A 298 -5.22 -24.17 -48.12
C SER A 298 -4.34 -23.09 -48.77
N PHE A 299 -3.04 -23.23 -48.60
CA PHE A 299 -2.03 -22.59 -49.44
C PHE A 299 -2.36 -22.79 -50.94
N PRO A 300 -2.44 -21.73 -51.77
CA PRO A 300 -2.48 -21.91 -53.21
C PRO A 300 -1.10 -22.40 -53.67
N THR A 301 -1.16 -23.51 -54.40
CA THR A 301 -0.06 -24.22 -55.01
C THR A 301 0.70 -23.35 -56.03
N SER A 302 2.03 -23.34 -55.90
CA SER A 302 3.04 -23.03 -56.92
C SER A 302 2.53 -22.77 -58.35
N THR A 303 2.61 -21.52 -58.81
CA THR A 303 2.75 -21.20 -60.24
C THR A 303 4.21 -20.90 -60.56
N LYS A 304 4.77 -21.77 -61.41
CA LYS A 304 6.11 -21.72 -62.00
C LYS A 304 6.36 -20.35 -62.67
N VAL A 305 7.51 -19.74 -62.36
CA VAL A 305 8.09 -18.66 -63.17
C VAL A 305 8.79 -19.31 -64.38
N PRO A 306 8.48 -18.93 -65.63
CA PRO A 306 9.31 -19.33 -66.76
C PRO A 306 10.61 -18.52 -66.72
N ARG A 307 11.76 -19.20 -66.75
CA ARG A 307 12.98 -18.60 -67.28
C ARG A 307 12.73 -18.37 -68.77
N ASP A 308 12.92 -17.14 -69.23
CA ASP A 308 13.53 -16.84 -70.53
C ASP A 308 13.79 -15.34 -70.69
N GLN A 309 15.00 -15.05 -71.19
CA GLN A 309 15.60 -13.80 -71.68
C GLN A 309 16.20 -12.82 -70.65
#